data_AF-A0A2V2PJ30-F1
#
_entry.id   AF-A0A2V2PJ30-F1
#
_cell.length_a   1.000
_cell.length_b   1.000
_cell.length_c   1.000
_cell.angle_alpha   90.00
_cell.angle_beta   90.00
_cell.angle_gamma   90.00
#
_symmetry.space_group_name_H-M   'P 1'
#
loop_
_entity.id
_entity.type
_entity.pdbx_description
1 polymer ?
#
loop_
_entity_poly.entity_id
_entity_poly.type
_entity_poly.pdbx_seq_one_letter_code
_entity_poly.pdbx_strand_id
1 'polypeptide(L)'
;AHAIAGPEPVGSAREPRVDAALIGYLPSPAHLARLARLPQAELPREQLRTLLFPDGRPRLLETLSTPLGRSGFVCVPLFADELAPGDALLGHTARGVDLAASFGARSVSLAGMIPSLTGYGFDVVRAVGTGEGAPAVTTGHAATVVSVVKTVHAALEATGQELGALTVAFVGLGSIGSSSLELLLGRAPAPPARLLLCDVPGSGPRLKEFAERLRERGLADAVDVLESDGGLPDAVYGARLIVAAVSGGGALLDVDRLEPGTTVVDDSFPHCFDTGRAVSRMDRARDVLVVGGGLLNAGTVERQVAEGLPAAAVAGYLAQPSIPDTIASCRLESLLHASGTTDLPLVRGTVDTATGRAYWAAAEATGTRAAPLHLLTRTVDGDMARQVPDRAVPPGRPDHLDRPGLPEQRFGSET
;
A
#
# COMPACT_ATOMS: atom_id res chain seq x y z
N ALA A 1 49.96 -2.82 48.72
CA ALA A 1 49.37 -3.69 47.69
C ALA A 1 48.02 -3.11 47.30
N HIS A 2 47.94 -2.40 46.17
CA HIS A 2 46.68 -1.91 45.61
C HIS A 2 46.13 -3.00 44.70
N ALA A 3 44.97 -3.55 45.04
CA ALA A 3 44.20 -4.41 44.14
C ALA A 3 43.42 -3.50 43.19
N ILE A 4 43.78 -3.57 41.90
CA ILE A 4 43.06 -2.92 40.81
C ILE A 4 41.79 -3.74 40.57
N ALA A 5 40.63 -3.12 40.74
CA ALA A 5 39.36 -3.71 40.35
C ALA A 5 39.37 -3.98 38.85
N GLY A 6 39.13 -5.23 38.46
CA GLY A 6 38.99 -5.61 37.05
C GLY A 6 37.80 -4.92 36.41
N PRO A 7 37.78 -4.78 35.07
CA PRO A 7 36.67 -4.16 34.38
C PRO A 7 35.39 -4.97 34.63
N GLU A 8 34.35 -4.27 35.08
CA GLU A 8 32.98 -4.78 35.11
C GLU A 8 32.62 -5.38 33.74
N PRO A 9 31.98 -6.56 33.69
CA PRO A 9 31.54 -7.14 32.43
C PRO A 9 30.58 -6.15 31.75
N VAL A 10 30.91 -5.80 30.50
CA VAL A 10 30.05 -5.02 29.61
C VAL A 10 28.65 -5.64 29.67
N GLY A 11 27.69 -4.87 30.19
CA GLY A 11 26.33 -5.35 30.41
C GLY A 11 25.77 -6.01 29.15
N SER A 12 25.10 -7.14 29.33
CA SER A 12 24.33 -7.79 28.27
C SER A 12 23.44 -6.72 27.61
N ALA A 13 23.70 -6.38 26.35
CA ALA A 13 22.80 -5.55 25.56
C ALA A 13 21.40 -6.15 25.70
N ARG A 14 20.48 -5.39 26.30
CA ARG A 14 19.14 -5.87 26.60
C ARG A 14 18.46 -6.15 25.27
N GLU A 15 18.11 -7.41 25.01
CA GLU A 15 17.49 -7.80 23.74
C GLU A 15 16.31 -6.87 23.42
N PRO A 16 16.20 -6.39 22.17
CA PRO A 16 15.18 -5.40 21.82
C PRO A 16 13.80 -6.03 21.98
N ARG A 17 13.07 -5.64 23.02
CA ARG A 17 11.70 -6.10 23.24
C ARG A 17 10.77 -5.39 22.28
N VAL A 18 9.97 -6.14 21.51
CA VAL A 18 8.95 -5.61 20.60
C VAL A 18 7.60 -6.25 20.89
N ASP A 19 6.51 -5.50 20.69
CA ASP A 19 5.13 -5.98 20.80
C ASP A 19 4.65 -6.64 19.51
N ALA A 20 5.12 -6.13 18.37
CA ALA A 20 4.77 -6.61 17.04
C ALA A 20 5.97 -6.54 16.10
N ALA A 21 5.88 -7.13 14.90
CA ALA A 21 6.90 -6.94 13.87
C ALA A 21 6.35 -6.96 12.44
N LEU A 22 7.06 -6.29 11.54
CA LEU A 22 6.92 -6.46 10.10
C LEU A 22 8.02 -7.40 9.61
N ILE A 23 7.64 -8.48 8.93
CA ILE A 23 8.57 -9.33 8.19
C ILE A 23 8.63 -8.81 6.75
N GLY A 24 9.80 -8.40 6.30
CA GLY A 24 9.96 -7.91 4.92
C GLY A 24 11.33 -8.20 4.34
N TYR A 25 11.63 -7.59 3.21
CA TYR A 25 12.79 -7.86 2.36
C TYR A 25 13.45 -6.55 1.91
N LEU A 26 14.62 -6.64 1.29
CA LEU A 26 15.32 -5.46 0.79
C LEU A 26 14.72 -4.97 -0.53
N PRO A 27 14.62 -3.65 -0.78
CA PRO A 27 14.40 -3.14 -2.12
C PRO A 27 15.48 -3.65 -3.09
N SER A 28 15.15 -3.83 -4.37
CA SER A 28 16.13 -4.30 -5.36
C SER A 28 17.38 -3.39 -5.40
N PRO A 29 18.57 -3.90 -5.79
CA PRO A 29 19.78 -3.08 -5.90
C PRO A 29 19.59 -1.85 -6.80
N ALA A 30 18.82 -2.00 -7.89
CA ALA A 30 18.47 -0.88 -8.77
C ALA A 30 17.62 0.19 -8.05
N HIS A 31 16.69 -0.23 -7.19
CA HIS A 31 15.90 0.69 -6.39
C HIS A 31 16.77 1.38 -5.31
N LEU A 32 17.59 0.61 -4.58
CA LEU A 32 18.52 1.16 -3.59
C LEU A 32 19.49 2.17 -4.21
N ALA A 33 20.03 1.88 -5.40
CA ALA A 33 20.91 2.77 -6.14
C ALA A 33 20.23 4.10 -6.48
N ARG A 34 18.96 4.04 -6.92
CA ARG A 34 18.16 5.22 -7.20
C ARG A 34 17.91 6.07 -5.94
N LEU A 35 17.59 5.43 -4.82
CA LEU A 35 17.39 6.10 -3.54
C LEU A 35 18.68 6.77 -3.04
N ALA A 36 19.81 6.08 -3.18
CA ALA A 36 21.13 6.58 -2.80
C ALA A 36 21.73 7.57 -3.81
N ARG A 37 21.11 7.75 -4.99
CA ARG A 37 21.65 8.49 -6.14
C ARG A 37 23.04 8.01 -6.57
N LEU A 38 23.24 6.70 -6.53
CA LEU A 38 24.47 6.02 -6.93
C LEU A 38 24.25 5.21 -8.21
N PRO A 39 25.30 4.95 -9.01
CA PRO A 39 25.27 3.93 -10.04
C PRO A 39 24.96 2.55 -9.45
N GLN A 40 24.11 1.75 -10.12
CA GLN A 40 23.76 0.41 -9.63
C GLN A 40 24.98 -0.50 -9.42
N ALA A 41 26.03 -0.34 -10.24
CA ALA A 41 27.27 -1.09 -10.12
C ALA A 41 28.00 -0.89 -8.78
N GLU A 42 27.74 0.22 -8.08
CA GLU A 42 28.31 0.52 -6.75
C GLU A 42 27.55 -0.16 -5.60
N LEU A 43 26.41 -0.79 -5.89
CA LEU A 43 25.62 -1.55 -4.93
C LEU A 43 25.48 -3.01 -5.38
N PRO A 44 26.60 -3.76 -5.50
CA PRO A 44 26.55 -5.14 -5.93
C PRO A 44 25.78 -6.01 -4.93
N ARG A 45 24.79 -6.72 -5.46
CA ARG A 45 23.78 -7.47 -4.69
C ARG A 45 24.38 -8.38 -3.62
N GLU A 46 25.32 -9.23 -4.01
CA GLU A 46 25.93 -10.21 -3.09
C GLU A 46 26.70 -9.54 -1.97
N GLN A 47 27.40 -8.43 -2.24
CA GLN A 47 28.12 -7.70 -1.20
C GLN A 47 27.15 -7.08 -0.19
N LEU A 48 26.04 -6.50 -0.66
CA LEU A 48 24.99 -6.00 0.22
C LEU A 48 24.36 -7.12 1.06
N ARG A 49 24.11 -8.29 0.46
CA ARG A 49 23.57 -9.45 1.18
C ARG A 49 24.53 -9.92 2.26
N THR A 50 25.80 -10.16 1.92
CA THR A 50 26.81 -10.61 2.89
C THR A 50 27.04 -9.59 3.99
N LEU A 51 27.01 -8.29 3.67
CA LEU A 51 27.15 -7.20 4.64
C LEU A 51 26.02 -7.22 5.67
N LEU A 52 24.76 -7.36 5.23
CA LEU A 52 23.59 -7.29 6.11
C LEU A 52 23.25 -8.63 6.77
N PHE A 53 23.54 -9.74 6.11
CA PHE A 53 23.17 -11.10 6.50
C PHE A 53 24.37 -12.05 6.35
N PRO A 54 25.44 -11.88 7.14
CA PRO A 54 26.65 -12.71 7.03
C PRO A 54 26.37 -14.21 7.19
N ASP A 55 25.37 -14.58 8.00
CA ASP A 55 24.97 -15.97 8.22
C ASP A 55 23.80 -16.43 7.35
N GLY A 56 23.35 -15.61 6.39
CA GLY A 56 22.18 -15.90 5.55
C GLY A 56 20.86 -16.00 6.31
N ARG A 57 20.79 -15.45 7.53
CA ARG A 57 19.60 -15.49 8.40
C ARG A 57 18.87 -14.14 8.41
N PRO A 58 17.55 -14.13 8.65
CA PRO A 58 16.82 -12.90 8.90
C PRO A 58 17.44 -12.10 10.06
N ARG A 59 17.27 -10.78 10.02
CA ARG A 59 17.84 -9.85 11.01
C ARG A 59 16.89 -8.70 11.28
N LEU A 60 16.85 -8.22 12.52
CA LEU A 60 16.21 -6.96 12.88
C LEU A 60 16.99 -5.78 12.29
N LEU A 61 16.36 -4.93 11.50
CA LEU A 61 16.99 -3.72 10.96
C LEU A 61 16.67 -2.48 11.78
N GLU A 62 15.47 -2.43 12.36
CA GLU A 62 15.05 -1.31 13.19
C GLU A 62 13.89 -1.68 14.12
N THR A 63 13.64 -0.78 15.07
CA THR A 63 12.43 -0.72 15.87
C THR A 63 11.79 0.65 15.77
N LEU A 64 10.45 0.68 15.78
CA LEU A 64 9.65 1.89 15.94
C LEU A 64 8.94 1.84 17.29
N SER A 65 9.05 2.90 18.08
CA SER A 65 8.18 3.13 19.23
C SER A 65 7.05 4.07 18.82
N THR A 66 5.80 3.69 19.13
CA THR A 66 4.60 4.50 18.87
C THR A 66 3.70 4.51 20.11
N PRO A 67 2.63 5.34 20.16
CA PRO A 67 1.64 5.27 21.22
C PRO A 67 0.91 3.92 21.33
N LEU A 68 0.94 3.10 20.28
CA LEU A 68 0.32 1.76 20.25
C LEU A 68 1.22 0.64 20.75
N GLY A 69 2.52 0.92 20.92
CA GLY A 69 3.51 -0.06 21.32
C GLY A 69 4.76 -0.01 20.43
N ARG A 70 5.60 -1.02 20.57
CA ARG A 70 6.88 -1.10 19.88
C ARG A 70 6.85 -2.16 18.78
N SER A 71 7.22 -1.80 17.57
CA SER A 71 7.27 -2.72 16.43
C SER A 71 8.69 -2.91 15.92
N GLY A 72 9.10 -4.15 15.61
CA GLY A 72 10.35 -4.44 14.91
C GLY A 72 10.17 -4.52 13.38
N PHE A 73 11.22 -4.21 12.62
CA PHE A 73 11.31 -4.58 11.21
C PHE A 73 12.35 -5.69 11.06
N VAL A 74 11.88 -6.91 10.81
CA VAL A 74 12.72 -8.08 10.58
C VAL A 74 12.85 -8.29 9.08
N CYS A 75 14.06 -8.12 8.56
CA CYS A 75 14.35 -8.28 7.15
C CYS A 75 14.87 -9.70 6.87
N VAL A 76 14.30 -10.34 5.85
CA VAL A 76 14.81 -11.59 5.27
C VAL A 76 15.92 -11.28 4.26
N PRO A 77 16.87 -12.20 4.02
CA PRO A 77 18.03 -11.98 3.15
C PRO A 77 17.71 -12.10 1.65
N LEU A 78 16.58 -11.51 1.23
CA LEU A 78 16.09 -11.51 -0.14
C LEU A 78 15.92 -10.07 -0.62
N PHE A 79 16.15 -9.84 -1.91
CA PHE A 79 15.80 -8.60 -2.59
C PHE A 79 14.42 -8.72 -3.24
N ALA A 80 13.75 -7.58 -3.43
CA ALA A 80 12.41 -7.49 -4.01
C ALA A 80 12.29 -8.18 -5.39
N ASP A 81 13.35 -8.10 -6.19
CA ASP A 81 13.46 -8.68 -7.53
C ASP A 81 13.86 -10.18 -7.53
N GLU A 82 13.97 -10.80 -6.36
CA GLU A 82 14.25 -12.23 -6.18
C GLU A 82 13.06 -13.01 -5.63
N LEU A 83 11.97 -12.30 -5.28
CA LEU A 83 10.82 -12.92 -4.67
C LEU A 83 10.10 -13.83 -5.67
N ALA A 84 10.03 -15.10 -5.31
CA ALA A 84 9.29 -16.12 -6.02
C ALA A 84 8.58 -17.01 -4.99
N PRO A 85 7.42 -17.60 -5.34
CA PRO A 85 6.77 -18.55 -4.45
C PRO A 85 7.65 -19.80 -4.30
N GLY A 86 7.65 -20.39 -3.11
CA GLY A 86 8.37 -21.64 -2.83
C GLY A 86 9.11 -21.67 -1.49
N ASP A 87 9.79 -22.79 -1.24
CA ASP A 87 10.37 -23.13 0.06
C ASP A 87 11.43 -22.14 0.56
N ALA A 88 12.16 -21.49 -0.37
CA ALA A 88 13.16 -20.49 0.00
C ALA A 88 12.52 -19.28 0.68
N LEU A 89 11.52 -18.66 0.03
CA LEU A 89 10.80 -17.52 0.59
C LEU A 89 10.08 -17.92 1.88
N LEU A 90 9.37 -19.06 1.87
CA LEU A 90 8.65 -19.55 3.04
C LEU A 90 9.59 -19.79 4.23
N GLY A 91 10.72 -20.47 4.01
CA GLY A 91 11.69 -20.78 5.05
C GLY A 91 12.36 -19.52 5.62
N HIS A 92 12.68 -18.53 4.80
CA HIS A 92 13.19 -17.24 5.31
C HIS A 92 12.14 -16.46 6.08
N THR A 93 10.89 -16.46 5.61
CA THR A 93 9.78 -15.78 6.27
C THR A 93 9.48 -16.41 7.62
N ALA A 94 9.37 -17.74 7.70
CA ALA A 94 9.16 -18.46 8.95
C ALA A 94 10.28 -18.18 9.97
N ARG A 95 11.56 -18.25 9.56
CA ARG A 95 12.68 -17.86 10.44
C ARG A 95 12.62 -16.39 10.89
N GLY A 96 12.08 -15.51 10.05
CA GLY A 96 11.85 -14.10 10.40
C GLY A 96 10.77 -13.96 11.48
N VAL A 97 9.70 -14.74 11.37
CA VAL A 97 8.64 -14.82 12.39
C VAL A 97 9.20 -15.36 13.71
N ASP A 98 10.00 -16.44 13.68
CA ASP A 98 10.64 -16.99 14.87
C ASP A 98 11.57 -15.97 15.55
N LEU A 99 12.35 -15.23 14.75
CA LEU A 99 13.20 -14.16 15.26
C LEU A 99 12.38 -13.04 15.91
N ALA A 100 11.28 -12.62 15.28
CA ALA A 100 10.37 -11.64 15.87
C ALA A 100 9.77 -12.14 17.19
N ALA A 101 9.39 -13.43 17.25
CA ALA A 101 8.89 -14.08 18.45
C ALA A 101 9.93 -14.08 19.59
N SER A 102 11.22 -14.34 19.28
CA SER A 102 12.29 -14.26 20.28
C SER A 102 12.48 -12.86 20.88
N PHE A 103 12.08 -11.81 20.15
CA PHE A 103 12.05 -10.44 20.64
C PHE A 103 10.75 -10.08 21.38
N GLY A 104 9.82 -11.03 21.53
CA GLY A 104 8.56 -10.87 22.27
C GLY A 104 7.38 -10.42 21.41
N ALA A 105 7.50 -10.42 20.07
CA ALA A 105 6.40 -10.05 19.19
C ALA A 105 5.19 -10.97 19.43
N ARG A 106 4.02 -10.39 19.66
CA ARG A 106 2.74 -11.10 19.79
C ARG A 106 2.00 -11.21 18.45
N SER A 107 2.32 -10.31 17.52
CA SER A 107 1.75 -10.30 16.19
C SER A 107 2.81 -9.88 15.16
N VAL A 108 2.72 -10.46 13.97
CA VAL A 108 3.59 -10.14 12.85
C VAL A 108 2.77 -9.89 11.58
N SER A 109 3.14 -8.87 10.82
CA SER A 109 2.61 -8.66 9.47
C SER A 109 3.64 -8.98 8.40
N LEU A 110 3.16 -9.34 7.21
CA LEU A 110 3.98 -9.75 6.07
C LEU A 110 4.03 -8.61 5.03
N ALA A 111 5.22 -8.11 4.72
CA ALA A 111 5.38 -6.95 3.85
C ALA A 111 5.27 -7.29 2.36
N GLY A 112 4.80 -6.32 1.57
CA GLY A 112 4.92 -6.30 0.12
C GLY A 112 4.36 -7.56 -0.55
N MET A 113 5.17 -8.26 -1.34
CA MET A 113 4.74 -9.44 -2.09
C MET A 113 4.69 -10.73 -1.25
N ILE A 114 5.21 -10.73 -0.01
CA ILE A 114 5.25 -11.94 0.84
C ILE A 114 3.86 -12.57 1.00
N PRO A 115 2.78 -11.83 1.35
CA PRO A 115 1.42 -12.37 1.37
C PRO A 115 1.08 -13.15 0.10
N SER A 116 1.09 -12.49 -1.07
CA SER A 116 0.68 -13.11 -2.34
C SER A 116 1.50 -14.35 -2.73
N LEU A 117 2.78 -14.41 -2.34
CA LEU A 117 3.70 -15.49 -2.69
C LEU A 117 3.73 -16.63 -1.66
N THR A 118 2.97 -16.53 -0.58
CA THR A 118 2.87 -17.52 0.49
C THR A 118 1.42 -17.93 0.77
N GLY A 119 0.60 -17.96 -0.30
CA GLY A 119 -0.82 -18.26 -0.20
C GLY A 119 -1.54 -17.28 0.72
N TYR A 120 -1.31 -15.97 0.56
CA TYR A 120 -1.84 -14.92 1.43
C TYR A 120 -1.52 -15.13 2.94
N GLY A 121 -0.33 -15.64 3.23
CA GLY A 121 0.16 -15.91 4.58
C GLY A 121 -0.30 -17.25 5.18
N PHE A 122 -1.17 -18.01 4.50
CA PHE A 122 -1.58 -19.34 4.98
C PHE A 122 -0.40 -20.31 5.08
N ASP A 123 0.55 -20.24 4.14
CA ASP A 123 1.73 -21.11 4.15
C ASP A 123 2.65 -20.79 5.32
N VAL A 124 2.81 -19.49 5.64
CA VAL A 124 3.62 -19.03 6.78
C VAL A 124 3.02 -19.54 8.09
N VAL A 125 1.71 -19.37 8.29
CA VAL A 125 1.00 -19.86 9.48
C VAL A 125 1.21 -21.36 9.68
N ARG A 126 1.10 -22.14 8.60
CA ARG A 126 1.32 -23.58 8.65
C ARG A 126 2.76 -23.95 8.99
N ALA A 127 3.74 -23.17 8.52
CA ALA A 127 5.16 -23.41 8.79
C ALA A 127 5.56 -23.06 10.23
N VAL A 128 5.04 -21.95 10.79
CA VAL A 128 5.38 -21.50 12.15
C VAL A 128 4.51 -22.15 13.24
N GLY A 129 3.34 -22.67 12.86
CA GLY A 129 2.37 -23.25 13.78
C GLY A 129 1.55 -22.20 14.55
N THR A 130 0.63 -22.67 15.39
CA THR A 130 -0.29 -21.82 16.18
C THR A 130 -0.26 -22.18 17.68
N GLY A 131 0.86 -22.72 18.15
CA GLY A 131 1.04 -23.13 19.55
C GLY A 131 1.22 -21.95 20.50
N GLU A 132 1.26 -22.25 21.80
CA GLU A 132 1.56 -21.23 22.83
C GLU A 132 2.91 -20.56 22.55
N GLY A 133 2.91 -19.23 22.53
CA GLY A 133 4.10 -18.41 22.24
C GLY A 133 4.35 -18.11 20.77
N ALA A 134 3.60 -18.71 19.82
CA ALA A 134 3.70 -18.34 18.41
C ALA A 134 2.99 -16.98 18.17
N PRO A 135 3.61 -16.02 17.47
CA PRO A 135 2.97 -14.76 17.15
C PRO A 135 1.84 -14.96 16.15
N ALA A 136 0.80 -14.15 16.29
CA ALA A 136 -0.29 -14.10 15.33
C ALA A 136 0.19 -13.51 13.99
N VAL A 137 0.08 -14.28 12.91
CA VAL A 137 0.47 -13.84 11.55
C VAL A 137 -0.73 -13.22 10.81
N THR A 138 -0.49 -12.04 10.25
CA THR A 138 -1.44 -11.29 9.40
C THR A 138 -0.76 -10.74 8.15
N THR A 139 -1.54 -10.34 7.14
CA THR A 139 -1.00 -9.84 5.85
C THR A 139 -0.69 -8.35 5.85
N GLY A 140 -1.22 -7.57 6.78
CA GLY A 140 -1.14 -6.10 6.74
C GLY A 140 -2.21 -5.45 5.84
N HIS A 141 -3.03 -6.24 5.13
CA HIS A 141 -3.91 -5.72 4.09
C HIS A 141 -5.06 -4.86 4.61
N ALA A 142 -5.66 -5.15 5.76
CA ALA A 142 -6.79 -4.36 6.25
C ALA A 142 -6.37 -2.97 6.72
N ALA A 143 -5.23 -2.86 7.41
CA ALA A 143 -4.69 -1.54 7.75
C ALA A 143 -4.26 -0.76 6.49
N THR A 144 -3.74 -1.43 5.46
CA THR A 144 -3.44 -0.80 4.16
C THR A 144 -4.70 -0.34 3.44
N VAL A 145 -5.76 -1.15 3.40
CA VAL A 145 -7.06 -0.76 2.86
C VAL A 145 -7.61 0.49 3.56
N VAL A 146 -7.50 0.57 4.89
CA VAL A 146 -7.86 1.78 5.65
C VAL A 146 -6.98 2.96 5.28
N SER A 147 -5.67 2.75 5.09
CA SER A 147 -4.70 3.78 4.67
C SER A 147 -5.06 4.40 3.31
N VAL A 148 -5.36 3.56 2.32
CA VAL A 148 -5.77 4.01 0.99
C VAL A 148 -7.03 4.86 1.08
N VAL A 149 -8.07 4.37 1.78
CA VAL A 149 -9.35 5.10 1.91
C VAL A 149 -9.18 6.41 2.68
N LYS A 150 -8.40 6.43 3.76
CA LYS A 150 -8.08 7.66 4.50
C LYS A 150 -7.32 8.67 3.63
N THR A 151 -6.39 8.20 2.79
CA THR A 151 -5.64 9.05 1.86
C THR A 151 -6.56 9.63 0.77
N VAL A 152 -7.47 8.82 0.22
CA VAL A 152 -8.50 9.29 -0.72
C VAL A 152 -9.35 10.39 -0.09
N HIS A 153 -9.85 10.19 1.13
CA HIS A 153 -10.64 11.23 1.81
C HIS A 153 -9.84 12.52 2.04
N ALA A 154 -8.58 12.42 2.50
CA ALA A 154 -7.72 13.58 2.68
C ALA A 154 -7.42 14.30 1.35
N ALA A 155 -7.25 13.56 0.25
CA ALA A 155 -7.01 14.15 -1.07
C ALA A 155 -8.26 14.83 -1.65
N LEU A 156 -9.44 14.22 -1.47
CA LEU A 156 -10.72 14.83 -1.85
C LEU A 156 -10.99 16.12 -1.07
N GLU A 157 -10.78 16.10 0.24
CA GLU A 157 -10.90 17.29 1.10
C GLU A 157 -9.93 18.40 0.67
N ALA A 158 -8.67 18.05 0.45
CA ALA A 158 -7.64 19.02 0.06
C ALA A 158 -7.87 19.64 -1.32
N THR A 159 -8.54 18.92 -2.23
CA THR A 159 -8.86 19.38 -3.59
C THR A 159 -10.28 19.94 -3.72
N GLY A 160 -11.09 19.89 -2.66
CA GLY A 160 -12.50 20.33 -2.68
C GLY A 160 -13.40 19.48 -3.57
N GLN A 161 -13.03 18.23 -3.84
CA GLN A 161 -13.75 17.33 -4.74
C GLN A 161 -14.72 16.43 -3.98
N GLU A 162 -15.93 16.28 -4.51
CA GLU A 162 -16.95 15.38 -3.95
C GLU A 162 -16.96 14.06 -4.71
N LEU A 163 -16.69 12.93 -4.04
CA LEU A 163 -16.60 11.60 -4.66
C LEU A 163 -17.80 11.29 -5.57
N GLY A 164 -19.02 11.65 -5.13
CA GLY A 164 -20.26 11.40 -5.84
C GLY A 164 -20.38 12.12 -7.19
N ALA A 165 -19.62 13.19 -7.39
CA ALA A 165 -19.59 13.94 -8.66
C ALA A 165 -18.51 13.43 -9.62
N LEU A 166 -17.65 12.49 -9.20
CA LEU A 166 -16.46 12.13 -9.95
C LEU A 166 -16.66 10.91 -10.85
N THR A 167 -15.95 10.91 -11.98
CA THR A 167 -15.51 9.64 -12.58
C THR A 167 -14.28 9.15 -11.82
N VAL A 168 -14.37 7.96 -11.24
CA VAL A 168 -13.33 7.34 -10.41
C VAL A 168 -12.82 6.10 -11.11
N ALA A 169 -11.51 5.97 -11.27
CA ALA A 169 -10.87 4.76 -11.76
C ALA A 169 -10.16 4.02 -10.62
N PHE A 170 -10.38 2.72 -10.52
CA PHE A 170 -9.56 1.82 -9.73
C PHE A 170 -8.68 0.99 -10.66
N VAL A 171 -7.37 0.99 -10.42
CA VAL A 171 -6.36 0.31 -11.21
C VAL A 171 -5.66 -0.75 -10.35
N GLY A 172 -5.73 -2.01 -10.76
CA GLY A 172 -5.27 -3.14 -9.96
C GLY A 172 -6.30 -3.53 -8.91
N LEU A 173 -7.16 -4.50 -9.24
CA LEU A 173 -8.26 -4.97 -8.40
C LEU A 173 -7.93 -6.33 -7.80
N GLY A 174 -6.69 -6.51 -7.36
CA GLY A 174 -6.31 -7.58 -6.43
C GLY A 174 -6.86 -7.32 -5.03
N SER A 175 -6.33 -8.03 -4.02
CA SER A 175 -6.83 -7.95 -2.64
C SER A 175 -6.97 -6.52 -2.10
N ILE A 176 -5.93 -5.69 -2.21
CA ILE A 176 -5.97 -4.33 -1.66
C ILE A 176 -6.90 -3.44 -2.48
N GLY A 177 -6.82 -3.47 -3.81
CA GLY A 177 -7.62 -2.61 -4.67
C GLY A 177 -9.12 -2.86 -4.56
N SER A 178 -9.55 -4.13 -4.62
CA SER A 178 -10.97 -4.47 -4.48
C SER A 178 -11.51 -4.13 -3.09
N SER A 179 -10.74 -4.44 -2.05
CA SER A 179 -11.17 -4.15 -0.67
C SER A 179 -11.17 -2.67 -0.33
N SER A 180 -10.24 -1.89 -0.89
CA SER A 180 -10.22 -0.43 -0.77
C SER A 180 -11.41 0.21 -1.48
N LEU A 181 -11.77 -0.28 -2.67
CA LEU A 181 -12.97 0.16 -3.36
C LEU A 181 -14.23 -0.12 -2.54
N GLU A 182 -14.41 -1.35 -2.05
CA GLU A 182 -15.59 -1.68 -1.25
C GLU A 182 -15.67 -0.86 0.04
N LEU A 183 -14.54 -0.64 0.73
CA LEU A 183 -14.52 0.17 1.94
C LEU A 183 -14.80 1.65 1.63
N LEU A 184 -14.24 2.21 0.55
CA LEU A 184 -14.50 3.58 0.12
C LEU A 184 -15.98 3.78 -0.19
N LEU A 185 -16.55 2.92 -1.05
CA LEU A 185 -17.96 3.03 -1.45
C LEU A 185 -18.91 2.80 -0.28
N GLY A 186 -18.62 1.81 0.58
CA GLY A 186 -19.43 1.52 1.76
C GLY A 186 -19.41 2.62 2.83
N ARG A 187 -18.52 3.62 2.71
CA ARG A 187 -18.44 4.79 3.57
C ARG A 187 -18.87 6.08 2.88
N ALA A 188 -19.06 6.06 1.57
CA ALA A 188 -19.42 7.24 0.80
C ALA A 188 -20.90 7.61 1.04
N PRO A 189 -21.24 8.91 1.15
CA PRO A 189 -22.63 9.35 1.26
C PRO A 189 -23.43 9.11 -0.03
N ALA A 190 -22.75 9.05 -1.18
CA ALA A 190 -23.31 8.75 -2.48
C ALA A 190 -22.27 8.00 -3.34
N PRO A 191 -22.71 7.11 -4.27
CA PRO A 191 -21.81 6.46 -5.21
C PRO A 191 -21.16 7.48 -6.16
N PRO A 192 -19.98 7.19 -6.73
CA PRO A 192 -19.37 8.04 -7.75
C PRO A 192 -20.27 8.13 -8.99
N ALA A 193 -20.22 9.25 -9.70
CA ALA A 193 -21.00 9.47 -10.93
C ALA A 193 -20.69 8.40 -11.99
N ARG A 194 -19.44 7.92 -12.03
CA ARG A 194 -19.01 6.79 -12.86
C ARG A 194 -17.81 6.09 -12.23
N LEU A 195 -17.79 4.77 -12.31
CA LEU A 195 -16.71 3.92 -11.80
C LEU A 195 -16.06 3.15 -12.95
N LEU A 196 -14.74 3.22 -13.05
CA LEU A 196 -13.95 2.44 -14.00
C LEU A 196 -13.14 1.40 -13.22
N LEU A 197 -13.33 0.13 -13.53
CA LEU A 197 -12.55 -0.98 -12.98
C LEU A 197 -11.53 -1.41 -14.03
N CYS A 198 -10.24 -1.20 -13.75
CA CYS A 198 -9.16 -1.52 -14.67
C CYS A 198 -8.16 -2.48 -14.02
N ASP A 199 -7.91 -3.62 -14.66
CA ASP A 199 -6.92 -4.60 -14.18
C ASP A 199 -6.19 -5.23 -15.37
N VAL A 200 -5.35 -6.24 -15.11
CA VAL A 200 -4.53 -6.94 -16.12
C VAL A 200 -5.38 -7.63 -17.21
N PRO A 201 -4.80 -7.96 -18.38
CA PRO A 201 -5.48 -8.72 -19.43
C PRO A 201 -6.12 -10.02 -18.91
N GLY A 202 -7.32 -10.33 -19.39
CA GLY A 202 -8.09 -11.51 -18.99
C GLY A 202 -8.84 -11.38 -17.66
N SER A 203 -8.75 -10.23 -16.97
CA SER A 203 -9.49 -9.96 -15.73
C SER A 203 -10.98 -9.65 -15.95
N GLY A 204 -11.39 -9.36 -17.18
CA GLY A 204 -12.72 -8.89 -17.56
C GLY A 204 -13.89 -9.68 -16.97
N PRO A 205 -13.94 -11.02 -17.05
CA PRO A 205 -15.00 -11.81 -16.43
C PRO A 205 -15.13 -11.57 -14.91
N ARG A 206 -14.01 -11.63 -14.18
CA ARG A 206 -13.97 -11.39 -12.73
C ARG A 206 -14.40 -9.96 -12.38
N LEU A 207 -13.98 -8.97 -13.17
CA LEU A 207 -14.35 -7.57 -12.96
C LEU A 207 -15.83 -7.31 -13.27
N LYS A 208 -16.42 -7.99 -14.26
CA LYS A 208 -17.87 -7.91 -14.53
C LYS A 208 -18.70 -8.46 -13.37
N GLU A 209 -18.34 -9.64 -12.85
CA GLU A 209 -18.98 -10.19 -11.66
C GLU A 209 -18.83 -9.25 -10.45
N PHE A 210 -17.66 -8.61 -10.30
CA PHE A 210 -17.45 -7.64 -9.24
C PHE A 210 -18.32 -6.38 -9.41
N ALA A 211 -18.39 -5.84 -10.62
CA ALA A 211 -19.26 -4.71 -10.96
C ALA A 211 -20.74 -5.01 -10.69
N GLU A 212 -21.21 -6.22 -11.03
CA GLU A 212 -22.57 -6.68 -10.72
C GLU A 212 -22.83 -6.69 -9.21
N ARG A 213 -21.93 -7.25 -8.40
CA ARG A 213 -22.06 -7.22 -6.93
C ARG A 213 -22.09 -5.81 -6.35
N LEU A 214 -21.33 -4.88 -6.92
CA LEU A 214 -21.36 -3.47 -6.49
C LEU A 214 -22.72 -2.82 -6.79
N ARG A 215 -23.29 -3.10 -7.97
CA ARG A 215 -24.62 -2.61 -8.36
C ARG A 215 -25.74 -3.21 -7.51
N GLU A 216 -25.72 -4.52 -7.27
CA GLU A 216 -26.71 -5.22 -6.44
C GLU A 216 -26.74 -4.66 -5.00
N ARG A 217 -25.60 -4.19 -4.49
CA ARG A 217 -25.48 -3.57 -3.17
C ARG A 217 -25.76 -2.06 -3.18
N GLY A 218 -26.08 -1.46 -4.33
CA GLY A 218 -26.30 -0.03 -4.47
C GLY A 218 -25.05 0.82 -4.23
N LEU A 219 -23.85 0.25 -4.39
CA LEU A 219 -22.58 0.93 -4.14
C LEU A 219 -22.06 1.69 -5.37
N ALA A 220 -22.54 1.35 -6.56
CA ALA A 220 -22.25 2.05 -7.81
C ALA A 220 -23.31 1.71 -8.86
N ASP A 221 -23.66 2.67 -9.73
CA ASP A 221 -24.64 2.46 -10.80
C ASP A 221 -23.94 2.29 -12.17
N ALA A 222 -23.20 3.32 -12.58
CA ALA A 222 -22.45 3.35 -13.83
C ALA A 222 -21.03 2.79 -13.63
N VAL A 223 -20.85 1.51 -13.96
CA VAL A 223 -19.57 0.79 -13.82
C VAL A 223 -19.09 0.26 -15.18
N ASP A 224 -17.89 0.68 -15.59
CA ASP A 224 -17.21 0.13 -16.77
C ASP A 224 -16.06 -0.78 -16.37
N VAL A 225 -15.89 -1.85 -17.15
CA VAL A 225 -14.81 -2.82 -16.97
C VAL A 225 -13.82 -2.67 -18.11
N LEU A 226 -12.57 -2.47 -17.75
CA LEU A 226 -11.45 -2.20 -18.64
C LEU A 226 -10.30 -3.16 -18.33
N GLU A 227 -9.51 -3.48 -19.34
CA GLU A 227 -8.25 -4.20 -19.17
C GLU A 227 -7.10 -3.29 -19.61
N SER A 228 -5.99 -3.36 -18.88
CA SER A 228 -4.73 -2.70 -19.26
C SER A 228 -4.00 -3.57 -20.27
N ASP A 229 -3.48 -2.98 -21.35
CA ASP A 229 -2.68 -3.69 -22.37
C ASP A 229 -1.47 -2.85 -22.74
N GLY A 230 -0.31 -3.18 -22.16
CA GLY A 230 0.93 -2.39 -22.32
C GLY A 230 0.86 -0.97 -21.74
N GLY A 231 -0.25 -0.58 -21.10
CA GLY A 231 -0.53 0.75 -20.56
C GLY A 231 -1.99 0.86 -20.11
N LEU A 232 -2.35 1.98 -19.47
CA LEU A 232 -3.74 2.27 -19.11
C LEU A 232 -4.57 2.71 -20.32
N PRO A 233 -5.85 2.29 -20.43
CA PRO A 233 -6.77 2.79 -21.45
C PRO A 233 -7.06 4.29 -21.32
N ASP A 234 -7.37 4.95 -22.44
CA ASP A 234 -7.67 6.40 -22.49
C ASP A 234 -8.79 6.82 -21.53
N ALA A 235 -9.80 5.97 -21.35
CA ALA A 235 -10.89 6.22 -20.41
C ALA A 235 -10.40 6.42 -18.95
N VAL A 236 -9.31 5.74 -18.55
CA VAL A 236 -8.73 5.89 -17.21
C VAL A 236 -8.07 7.26 -17.06
N TYR A 237 -7.41 7.78 -18.10
CA TYR A 237 -6.80 9.12 -18.07
C TYR A 237 -7.83 10.25 -18.00
N GLY A 238 -9.06 10.00 -18.44
CA GLY A 238 -10.19 10.93 -18.26
C GLY A 238 -10.85 10.86 -16.87
N ALA A 239 -10.40 9.97 -15.97
CA ALA A 239 -10.93 9.90 -14.61
C ALA A 239 -10.40 11.06 -13.76
N ARG A 240 -11.25 11.54 -12.84
CA ARG A 240 -10.90 12.64 -11.94
C ARG A 240 -10.10 12.18 -10.72
N LEU A 241 -10.42 10.98 -10.26
CA LEU A 241 -9.70 10.29 -9.21
C LEU A 241 -9.24 8.93 -9.75
N ILE A 242 -7.94 8.64 -9.64
CA ILE A 242 -7.36 7.33 -9.95
C ILE A 242 -6.82 6.77 -8.64
N VAL A 243 -7.30 5.60 -8.23
CA VAL A 243 -6.78 4.84 -7.09
C VAL A 243 -6.08 3.60 -7.62
N ALA A 244 -4.79 3.46 -7.34
CA ALA A 244 -3.96 2.37 -7.86
C ALA A 244 -3.42 1.47 -6.75
N ALA A 245 -3.51 0.16 -6.96
CA ALA A 245 -2.98 -0.88 -6.09
C ALA A 245 -2.48 -2.05 -6.96
N VAL A 246 -1.42 -1.80 -7.73
CA VAL A 246 -0.88 -2.74 -8.72
C VAL A 246 0.27 -3.53 -8.13
N SER A 247 0.31 -4.83 -8.46
CA SER A 247 1.42 -5.73 -8.11
C SER A 247 2.37 -5.88 -9.30
N GLY A 248 3.67 -5.95 -9.04
CA GLY A 248 4.70 -6.09 -10.08
C GLY A 248 5.25 -4.75 -10.53
N GLY A 249 6.57 -4.58 -10.43
CA GLY A 249 7.23 -3.31 -10.72
C GLY A 249 7.13 -2.93 -12.19
N GLY A 250 6.78 -1.66 -12.45
CA GLY A 250 6.71 -1.10 -13.80
C GLY A 250 5.95 0.22 -13.82
N ALA A 251 6.27 1.10 -14.76
CA ALA A 251 5.50 2.33 -15.00
C ALA A 251 4.31 2.00 -15.92
N LEU A 252 3.15 1.77 -15.33
CA LEU A 252 1.88 1.51 -16.02
C LEU A 252 1.13 2.82 -16.34
N LEU A 253 1.15 3.77 -15.40
CA LEU A 253 0.52 5.08 -15.52
C LEU A 253 1.54 6.10 -16.04
N ASP A 254 1.23 6.75 -17.15
CA ASP A 254 1.99 7.88 -17.66
C ASP A 254 1.47 9.20 -17.08
N VAL A 255 2.26 9.80 -16.20
CA VAL A 255 1.92 11.03 -15.49
C VAL A 255 1.60 12.17 -16.46
N ASP A 256 2.25 12.25 -17.62
CA ASP A 256 2.06 13.38 -18.55
C ASP A 256 0.72 13.33 -19.26
N ARG A 257 0.07 12.17 -19.31
CA ARG A 257 -1.23 11.97 -19.94
C ARG A 257 -2.40 12.32 -19.02
N LEU A 258 -2.16 12.52 -17.72
CA LEU A 258 -3.19 12.92 -16.77
C LEU A 258 -3.80 14.26 -17.20
N GLU A 259 -5.12 14.37 -17.14
CA GLU A 259 -5.79 15.65 -17.34
C GLU A 259 -5.49 16.62 -16.18
N PRO A 260 -5.42 17.93 -16.45
CA PRO A 260 -5.41 18.94 -15.40
C PRO A 260 -6.57 18.74 -14.41
N GLY A 261 -6.17 18.66 -13.15
CA GLY A 261 -6.93 18.52 -11.93
C GLY A 261 -7.11 17.08 -11.46
N THR A 262 -6.58 16.08 -12.18
CA THR A 262 -6.64 14.68 -11.76
C THR A 262 -5.89 14.46 -10.44
N THR A 263 -6.51 13.69 -9.55
CA THR A 263 -5.92 13.18 -8.31
C THR A 263 -5.56 11.70 -8.47
N VAL A 264 -4.35 11.32 -8.11
CA VAL A 264 -3.86 9.94 -8.11
C VAL A 264 -3.45 9.55 -6.69
N VAL A 265 -4.03 8.47 -6.16
CA VAL A 265 -3.64 7.84 -4.90
C VAL A 265 -3.11 6.45 -5.21
N ASP A 266 -1.82 6.21 -4.99
CA ASP A 266 -1.17 4.95 -5.36
C ASP A 266 -0.56 4.23 -4.16
N ASP A 267 -1.00 3.00 -3.92
CA ASP A 267 -0.47 2.09 -2.90
C ASP A 267 0.50 1.05 -3.47
N SER A 268 0.78 1.10 -4.78
CA SER A 268 1.71 0.18 -5.41
C SER A 268 3.13 0.33 -4.84
N PHE A 269 3.81 -0.79 -4.60
CA PHE A 269 5.21 -0.80 -4.19
C PHE A 269 6.07 -1.69 -5.10
N PRO A 270 6.94 -1.12 -5.96
CA PRO A 270 7.12 0.31 -6.21
C PRO A 270 5.89 0.96 -6.88
N HIS A 271 5.85 2.31 -6.87
CA HIS A 271 4.79 3.08 -7.54
C HIS A 271 4.63 2.68 -9.01
N CYS A 272 3.38 2.68 -9.49
CA CYS A 272 3.04 2.27 -10.86
C CYS A 272 3.31 3.35 -11.93
N PHE A 273 4.13 4.35 -11.62
CA PHE A 273 4.49 5.48 -12.48
C PHE A 273 5.91 5.99 -12.17
N ASP A 274 6.42 6.86 -13.03
CA ASP A 274 7.69 7.57 -12.78
C ASP A 274 7.49 8.67 -11.72
N THR A 275 8.01 8.43 -10.51
CA THR A 275 7.88 9.36 -9.38
C THR A 275 8.62 10.68 -9.60
N GLY A 276 9.70 10.69 -10.39
CA GLY A 276 10.43 11.92 -10.73
C GLY A 276 9.62 12.81 -11.65
N ARG A 277 8.95 12.23 -12.65
CA ARG A 277 8.01 12.95 -13.54
C ARG A 277 6.81 13.48 -12.77
N ALA A 278 6.22 12.67 -11.88
CA ALA A 278 5.14 13.10 -10.99
C ALA A 278 5.51 14.31 -10.14
N VAL A 279 6.65 14.25 -9.45
CA VAL A 279 7.17 15.36 -8.65
C VAL A 279 7.39 16.62 -9.51
N SER A 280 8.04 16.47 -10.67
CA SER A 280 8.31 17.58 -11.59
C SER A 280 7.03 18.25 -12.11
N ARG A 281 6.00 17.46 -12.45
CA ARG A 281 4.71 17.99 -12.91
C ARG A 281 3.98 18.73 -11.79
N MET A 282 3.91 18.13 -10.59
CA MET A 282 3.32 18.80 -9.42
C MET A 282 4.01 20.14 -9.11
N ASP A 283 5.33 20.25 -9.29
CA ASP A 283 6.07 21.49 -9.05
C ASP A 283 5.83 22.57 -10.10
N ARG A 284 5.89 22.17 -11.37
CA ARG A 284 5.94 23.10 -12.50
C ARG A 284 4.55 23.53 -12.95
N ALA A 285 3.64 22.57 -13.09
CA ALA A 285 2.30 22.81 -13.61
C ALA A 285 1.29 23.03 -12.48
N ARG A 286 1.49 22.38 -11.32
CA ARG A 286 0.58 22.43 -10.16
C ARG A 286 -0.87 22.11 -10.52
N ASP A 287 -1.03 21.28 -11.54
CA ASP A 287 -2.32 20.98 -12.13
C ASP A 287 -2.82 19.60 -11.71
N VAL A 288 -1.99 18.73 -11.13
CA VAL A 288 -2.39 17.39 -10.67
C VAL A 288 -1.94 17.16 -9.22
N LEU A 289 -2.62 16.25 -8.52
CA LEU A 289 -2.20 15.75 -7.21
C LEU A 289 -1.83 14.27 -7.33
N VAL A 290 -0.57 13.91 -7.09
CA VAL A 290 -0.12 12.51 -7.13
C VAL A 290 0.51 12.15 -5.79
N VAL A 291 -0.10 11.20 -5.07
CA VAL A 291 0.28 10.85 -3.70
C VAL A 291 0.34 9.34 -3.47
N GLY A 292 1.14 8.92 -2.48
CA GLY A 292 1.20 7.55 -1.99
C GLY A 292 0.10 7.24 -0.98
N GLY A 293 -0.46 6.03 -1.04
CA GLY A 293 -1.55 5.55 -0.17
C GLY A 293 -1.11 4.69 1.02
N GLY A 294 0.17 4.35 1.14
CA GLY A 294 0.66 3.28 2.04
C GLY A 294 1.15 3.73 3.43
N LEU A 295 0.99 5.00 3.81
CA LEU A 295 1.39 5.51 5.13
C LEU A 295 0.20 6.03 5.94
N LEU A 296 0.23 5.78 7.25
CA LEU A 296 -0.70 6.32 8.23
C LEU A 296 0.04 7.18 9.25
N ASN A 297 -0.63 8.22 9.75
CA ASN A 297 -0.17 8.95 10.93
C ASN A 297 -0.64 8.20 12.18
N ALA A 298 0.30 7.83 13.04
CA ALA A 298 0.04 7.04 14.25
C ALA A 298 0.51 7.75 15.54
N GLY A 299 0.57 9.09 15.53
CA GLY A 299 1.16 9.88 16.61
C GLY A 299 2.69 9.81 16.63
N THR A 300 3.32 10.21 17.73
CA THR A 300 4.79 10.30 17.83
C THR A 300 5.46 8.96 17.51
N VAL A 301 6.27 8.93 16.44
CA VAL A 301 7.04 7.75 16.03
C VAL A 301 8.53 8.00 16.26
N GLU A 302 9.12 7.19 17.14
CA GLU A 302 10.57 7.18 17.35
C GLU A 302 11.20 5.98 16.65
N ARG A 303 12.19 6.23 15.79
CA ARG A 303 12.91 5.22 15.03
C ARG A 303 14.27 4.94 15.67
N GLN A 304 14.57 3.67 15.89
CA GLN A 304 15.86 3.22 16.38
C GLN A 304 16.41 2.13 15.46
N VAL A 305 17.61 2.33 14.96
CA VAL A 305 18.33 1.34 14.16
C VAL A 305 18.80 0.21 15.06
N ALA A 306 18.71 -1.03 14.58
CA ALA A 306 19.12 -2.19 15.35
C ALA A 306 20.63 -2.20 15.60
N GLU A 307 21.03 -2.70 16.78
CA GLU A 307 22.44 -2.90 17.12
C GLU A 307 23.10 -3.95 16.21
N GLY A 308 24.42 -3.86 16.06
CA GLY A 308 25.19 -4.84 15.28
C GLY A 308 25.04 -4.72 13.76
N LEU A 309 24.37 -3.67 13.26
CA LEU A 309 24.40 -3.33 11.83
C LEU A 309 25.74 -2.70 11.44
N PRO A 310 26.28 -3.01 10.25
CA PRO A 310 27.49 -2.37 9.75
C PRO A 310 27.31 -0.85 9.63
N ALA A 311 28.38 -0.08 9.91
CA ALA A 311 28.32 1.39 9.91
C ALA A 311 27.80 1.98 8.59
N ALA A 312 28.15 1.39 7.45
CA ALA A 312 27.64 1.81 6.14
C ALA A 312 26.13 1.59 5.99
N ALA A 313 25.61 0.48 6.52
CA ALA A 313 24.17 0.20 6.53
C ALA A 313 23.43 1.17 7.46
N VAL A 314 23.97 1.43 8.65
CA VAL A 314 23.40 2.41 9.59
C VAL A 314 23.37 3.81 8.97
N ALA A 315 24.49 4.27 8.38
CA ALA A 315 24.56 5.56 7.73
C ALA A 315 23.57 5.67 6.56
N GLY A 316 23.51 4.64 5.69
CA GLY A 316 22.56 4.60 4.59
C GLY A 316 21.11 4.61 5.05
N TYR A 317 20.81 3.95 6.17
CA TYR A 317 19.48 3.89 6.75
C TYR A 317 19.06 5.22 7.40
N LEU A 318 19.94 5.83 8.19
CA LEU A 318 19.70 7.12 8.83
C LEU A 318 19.65 8.29 7.84
N ALA A 319 20.29 8.15 6.68
CA ALA A 319 20.22 9.13 5.61
C ALA A 319 18.87 9.11 4.86
N GLN A 320 18.03 8.08 5.06
CA GLN A 320 16.73 8.03 4.40
C GLN A 320 15.79 9.04 5.03
N PRO A 321 15.24 9.99 4.25
CA PRO A 321 14.22 10.87 4.76
C PRO A 321 13.00 10.07 5.21
N SER A 322 12.30 10.56 6.23
CA SER A 322 11.04 9.98 6.70
C SER A 322 10.06 11.09 7.00
N ILE A 323 8.77 10.81 6.84
CA ILE A 323 7.72 11.74 7.25
C ILE A 323 7.49 11.53 8.77
N PRO A 324 7.63 12.57 9.59
CA PRO A 324 7.41 12.46 11.04
C PRO A 324 6.06 11.85 11.37
N ASP A 325 6.00 11.10 12.47
CA ASP A 325 4.76 10.53 13.03
C ASP A 325 4.02 9.54 12.12
N THR A 326 4.69 9.05 11.07
CA THR A 326 4.11 8.08 10.12
C THR A 326 4.68 6.68 10.27
N ILE A 327 3.85 5.71 9.91
CA ILE A 327 4.19 4.29 9.88
C ILE A 327 3.61 3.68 8.59
N ALA A 328 4.32 2.69 8.04
CA ALA A 328 3.79 1.87 6.95
C ALA A 328 2.51 1.17 7.41
N SER A 329 1.46 1.27 6.62
CA SER A 329 0.12 0.75 6.98
C SER A 329 0.15 -0.76 7.27
N CYS A 330 0.87 -1.54 6.48
CA CYS A 330 1.01 -2.98 6.70
C CYS A 330 1.67 -3.32 8.04
N ARG A 331 2.58 -2.47 8.54
CA ARG A 331 3.20 -2.63 9.87
C ARG A 331 2.24 -2.28 10.99
N LEU A 332 1.43 -1.23 10.80
CA LEU A 332 0.44 -0.80 11.78
C LEU A 332 -0.56 -1.92 12.12
N GLU A 333 -0.93 -2.77 11.16
CA GLU A 333 -1.89 -3.87 11.40
C GLU A 333 -1.46 -4.76 12.57
N SER A 334 -0.21 -5.22 12.56
CA SER A 334 0.34 -6.06 13.62
C SER A 334 0.41 -5.34 14.96
N LEU A 335 0.64 -4.02 14.97
CA LEU A 335 0.62 -3.20 16.19
C LEU A 335 -0.79 -3.05 16.74
N LEU A 336 -1.80 -2.79 15.89
CA LEU A 336 -3.19 -2.73 16.31
C LEU A 336 -3.61 -4.03 16.98
N HIS A 337 -3.27 -5.18 16.37
CA HIS A 337 -3.53 -6.49 16.97
C HIS A 337 -2.77 -6.68 18.29
N ALA A 338 -1.47 -6.35 18.33
CA ALA A 338 -0.65 -6.53 19.54
C ALA A 338 -1.03 -5.61 20.70
N SER A 339 -1.60 -4.43 20.42
CA SER A 339 -2.01 -3.44 21.43
C SER A 339 -3.18 -3.92 22.29
N GLY A 340 -3.96 -4.89 21.81
CA GLY A 340 -5.12 -5.43 22.52
C GLY A 340 -6.27 -4.42 22.69
N THR A 341 -6.24 -3.29 21.99
CA THR A 341 -7.28 -2.24 22.10
C THR A 341 -8.62 -2.66 21.52
N THR A 342 -8.64 -3.67 20.65
CA THR A 342 -9.83 -4.17 19.94
C THR A 342 -9.62 -5.62 19.55
N ASP A 343 -10.68 -6.44 19.61
CA ASP A 343 -10.69 -7.80 19.06
C ASP A 343 -10.76 -7.73 17.53
N LEU A 344 -9.59 -7.64 16.89
CA LEU A 344 -9.45 -7.49 15.45
C LEU A 344 -9.22 -8.84 14.79
N PRO A 345 -9.92 -9.15 13.68
CA PRO A 345 -9.66 -10.37 12.94
C PRO A 345 -8.25 -10.33 12.32
N LEU A 346 -7.57 -11.48 12.35
CA LEU A 346 -6.33 -11.69 11.60
C LEU A 346 -6.65 -11.83 10.12
N VAL A 347 -5.93 -11.10 9.28
CA VAL A 347 -6.21 -11.01 7.86
C VAL A 347 -5.32 -11.99 7.10
N ARG A 348 -5.96 -12.96 6.45
CA ARG A 348 -5.38 -13.89 5.49
C ARG A 348 -6.32 -13.95 4.29
N GLY A 349 -5.79 -13.72 3.10
CA GLY A 349 -6.59 -13.54 1.89
C GLY A 349 -7.08 -12.10 1.71
N THR A 350 -8.25 -11.96 1.09
CA THR A 350 -8.90 -10.67 0.82
C THR A 350 -9.54 -10.09 2.08
N VAL A 351 -9.62 -8.77 2.15
CA VAL A 351 -10.29 -8.07 3.26
C VAL A 351 -11.77 -7.90 2.91
N ASP A 352 -12.66 -8.58 3.63
CA ASP A 352 -14.09 -8.38 3.46
C ASP A 352 -14.56 -7.04 4.06
N THR A 353 -15.78 -6.63 3.72
CA THR A 353 -16.32 -5.34 4.17
C THR A 353 -16.45 -5.27 5.70
N ALA A 354 -16.71 -6.37 6.40
CA ALA A 354 -16.86 -6.37 7.86
C ALA A 354 -15.50 -6.14 8.55
N THR A 355 -14.47 -6.83 8.08
CA THR A 355 -13.08 -6.70 8.49
C THR A 355 -12.58 -5.28 8.22
N GLY A 356 -12.81 -4.74 7.01
CA GLY A 356 -12.45 -3.37 6.68
C GLY A 356 -13.08 -2.33 7.61
N ARG A 357 -14.35 -2.50 7.99
CA ARG A 357 -15.03 -1.64 8.97
C ARG A 357 -14.46 -1.79 10.38
N ALA A 358 -14.10 -3.01 10.80
CA ALA A 358 -13.50 -3.24 12.12
C ALA A 358 -12.14 -2.55 12.24
N TYR A 359 -11.29 -2.68 11.22
CA TYR A 359 -9.99 -1.99 11.17
C TYR A 359 -10.14 -0.48 11.04
N TRP A 360 -11.13 0.00 10.30
CA TRP A 360 -11.45 1.43 10.28
C TRP A 360 -11.79 1.94 11.69
N ALA A 361 -12.69 1.25 12.40
CA ALA A 361 -13.11 1.64 13.73
C ALA A 361 -11.93 1.62 14.73
N ALA A 362 -11.06 0.62 14.66
CA ALA A 362 -9.86 0.56 15.48
C ALA A 362 -8.86 1.69 15.15
N ALA A 363 -8.69 2.04 13.87
CA ALA A 363 -7.89 3.19 13.47
C ALA A 363 -8.45 4.49 14.05
N GLU A 364 -9.76 4.72 14.00
CA GLU A 364 -10.40 5.89 14.64
C GLU A 364 -10.19 5.90 16.17
N ALA A 365 -10.46 4.77 16.84
CA ALA A 365 -10.37 4.65 18.29
C ALA A 365 -8.95 4.91 18.83
N THR A 366 -7.94 4.64 18.00
CA THR A 366 -6.52 4.82 18.34
C THR A 366 -5.95 6.17 17.89
N GLY A 367 -6.78 7.04 17.30
CA GLY A 367 -6.32 8.33 16.77
C GLY A 367 -5.46 8.21 15.51
N THR A 368 -5.49 7.05 14.84
CA THR A 368 -4.79 6.83 13.57
C THR A 368 -5.47 7.62 12.45
N ARG A 369 -4.72 8.50 11.79
CA ARG A 369 -5.22 9.39 10.73
C ARG A 369 -4.53 9.10 9.40
N ALA A 370 -5.04 9.69 8.32
CA ALA A 370 -4.27 9.78 7.08
C ALA A 370 -2.88 10.37 7.39
N ALA A 371 -1.83 9.85 6.76
CA ALA A 371 -0.56 10.57 6.73
C ALA A 371 -0.76 11.93 6.03
N PRO A 372 0.12 12.93 6.27
CA PRO A 372 0.18 14.10 5.39
C PRO A 372 0.23 13.64 3.94
N LEU A 373 -0.51 14.30 3.05
CA LEU A 373 -0.45 14.00 1.61
C LEU A 373 0.99 14.07 1.16
N HIS A 374 1.49 13.03 0.48
CA HIS A 374 2.90 12.92 0.16
C HIS A 374 3.13 12.04 -1.06
N LEU A 375 4.26 12.24 -1.72
CA LEU A 375 4.82 11.28 -2.66
C LEU A 375 6.27 11.00 -2.24
N LEU A 376 6.62 9.72 -2.09
CA LEU A 376 7.87 9.31 -1.44
C LEU A 376 7.95 9.87 -0.01
N THR A 377 8.90 10.77 0.25
CA THR A 377 9.08 11.42 1.56
C THR A 377 8.78 12.91 1.50
N ARG A 378 8.31 13.38 0.35
CA ARG A 378 7.95 14.77 0.12
C ARG A 378 6.48 14.97 0.43
N THR A 379 6.19 15.78 1.44
CA THR A 379 4.83 16.22 1.73
C THR A 379 4.34 17.24 0.70
N VAL A 380 3.08 17.11 0.31
CA VAL A 380 2.31 18.05 -0.50
C VAL A 380 1.62 19.02 0.45
N ASP A 381 1.89 20.33 0.29
CA ASP A 381 1.21 21.33 1.09
C ASP A 381 -0.25 21.54 0.63
N GLY A 382 -1.07 22.07 1.53
CA GLY A 382 -2.50 22.27 1.27
C GLY A 382 -2.78 23.35 0.22
N ASP A 383 -1.85 24.29 -0.02
CA ASP A 383 -2.02 25.32 -1.04
C ASP A 383 -1.81 24.77 -2.45
N MET A 384 -0.85 23.86 -2.61
CA MET A 384 -0.61 23.11 -3.85
C MET A 384 -1.80 22.20 -4.15
N ALA A 385 -2.33 21.48 -3.15
CA ALA A 385 -3.51 20.64 -3.34
C ALA A 385 -4.75 21.47 -3.76
N ARG A 386 -4.94 22.67 -3.20
CA ARG A 386 -6.04 23.58 -3.56
C ARG A 386 -5.88 24.25 -4.93
N GLN A 387 -4.68 24.30 -5.48
CA GLN A 387 -4.40 24.86 -6.81
C GLN A 387 -4.78 23.90 -7.95
N VAL A 388 -5.02 22.63 -7.63
CA VAL A 388 -5.51 21.61 -8.56
C VAL A 388 -6.88 22.07 -9.10
N PRO A 389 -7.01 22.45 -10.38
CA PRO A 389 -8.17 23.19 -10.87
C PRO A 389 -9.46 22.38 -10.73
N ASP A 390 -10.46 22.87 -10.00
CA ASP A 390 -11.78 22.25 -10.00
C ASP A 390 -12.43 22.41 -11.39
N ARG A 391 -12.73 21.28 -12.04
CA ARG A 391 -13.44 21.29 -13.32
C ARG A 391 -14.86 20.85 -13.02
N ALA A 392 -15.82 21.76 -13.17
CA ALA A 392 -17.23 21.39 -13.21
C ALA A 392 -17.42 20.33 -14.31
N VAL A 393 -17.90 19.15 -13.92
CA VAL A 393 -18.28 18.09 -14.86
C VAL A 393 -19.39 18.66 -15.74
N PRO A 394 -19.21 18.80 -17.06
CA PRO A 394 -20.33 19.14 -17.93
C PRO A 394 -21.35 18.00 -17.81
N PRO A 395 -22.66 18.29 -17.66
CA PRO A 395 -23.66 17.24 -17.66
C PRO A 395 -23.51 16.44 -18.96
N GLY A 396 -23.20 15.15 -18.83
CA GLY A 396 -23.01 14.26 -19.97
C GLY A 396 -24.25 14.28 -20.85
N ARG A 397 -24.08 14.56 -22.15
CA ARG A 397 -25.10 14.21 -23.13
C ARG A 397 -25.22 12.68 -23.12
N PRO A 398 -26.43 12.11 -23.01
CA PRO A 398 -26.61 10.73 -23.39
C PRO A 398 -26.38 10.64 -24.89
N ASP A 399 -25.30 9.98 -25.31
CA ASP A 399 -25.16 9.50 -26.68
C ASP A 399 -26.23 8.42 -26.90
N HIS A 400 -27.44 8.85 -27.24
CA HIS A 400 -28.36 8.01 -27.97
C HIS A 400 -27.76 7.80 -29.34
N LEU A 401 -27.17 6.61 -29.53
CA LEU A 401 -26.92 6.04 -30.84
C LEU A 401 -28.23 6.09 -31.64
N ASP A 402 -28.30 7.03 -32.58
CA ASP A 402 -29.28 7.04 -33.65
C ASP A 402 -29.22 5.68 -34.37
N ARG A 403 -30.24 4.86 -34.11
CA ARG A 403 -30.56 3.73 -34.98
C ARG A 403 -31.06 4.30 -36.31
N PRO A 404 -30.49 3.93 -37.47
CA PRO A 404 -31.08 4.32 -38.74
C PRO A 404 -32.46 3.65 -38.88
N GLY A 405 -33.46 4.48 -39.14
CA GLY A 405 -34.86 4.09 -39.25
C GLY A 405 -35.10 3.05 -40.34
N LEU A 406 -35.90 2.04 -39.99
CA LEU A 406 -36.56 1.15 -40.96
C LEU A 406 -37.60 1.97 -41.74
N PRO A 407 -37.69 1.83 -43.07
CA PRO A 407 -38.73 2.51 -43.84
C PRO A 407 -40.10 1.86 -43.61
N GLU A 408 -41.10 2.69 -43.28
CA GLU A 408 -42.51 2.32 -43.23
C GLU A 408 -42.98 1.79 -44.60
N GLN A 409 -43.35 0.51 -44.66
CA GLN A 409 -44.16 -0.01 -45.76
C GLN A 409 -45.62 0.40 -45.56
N ARG A 410 -46.07 1.38 -46.35
CA ARG A 410 -47.49 1.59 -46.63
C ARG A 410 -48.01 0.42 -47.48
N PHE A 411 -48.86 -0.41 -46.92
CA PHE A 411 -49.80 -1.21 -47.72
C PHE A 411 -51.15 -0.49 -47.72
N GLY A 412 -51.43 0.17 -48.85
CA GLY A 412 -52.78 0.53 -49.24
C GLY A 412 -53.51 -0.71 -49.76
N SER A 413 -54.78 -0.80 -49.37
CA SER A 413 -55.77 -1.74 -49.86
C SER A 413 -56.09 -1.50 -51.34
N GLU A 414 -56.14 -2.56 -52.15
CA GLU A 414 -57.03 -2.64 -53.31
C GLU A 414 -57.30 -4.11 -53.66
N THR A 415 -58.61 -4.45 -53.64
CA THR A 415 -59.34 -5.64 -54.13
C THR A 415 -59.02 -7.03 -53.59
#